data_AF-A0A852W9L3-F1
#
_entry.id   AF-A0A852W9L3-F1
#
_cell.length_a   1.000
_cell.length_b   1.000
_cell.length_c   1.000
_cell.angle_alpha   90.00
_cell.angle_beta   90.00
_cell.angle_gamma   90.00
#
_symmetry.space_group_name_H-M   'P 1'
#
loop_
_entity.id
_entity.type
_entity.pdbx_description
1 polymer ?
#
loop_
_entity_poly.entity_id
_entity_poly.type
_entity_poly.pdbx_seq_one_letter_code
_entity_poly.pdbx_strand_id
1 'polypeptide(L)' 'MREAAEAIARRDGIAVGDAVTKVFGEALGFAIPDYCLSPRERATQNELELPLDKAS' A
#
# COMPACT_ATOMS: atom_id res chain seq x y z
N MET A 1 -5.10 -16.46 -6.80
CA MET A 1 -5.26 -14.98 -6.88
C MET A 1 -6.36 -14.49 -5.96
N ARG A 2 -7.62 -14.91 -6.12
CA ARG A 2 -8.73 -14.48 -5.25
C ARG A 2 -8.46 -14.71 -3.76
N GLU A 3 -8.09 -15.92 -3.36
CA GLU A 3 -7.82 -16.26 -1.96
C GLU A 3 -6.68 -15.45 -1.35
N ALA A 4 -5.65 -15.14 -2.14
CA ALA A 4 -4.54 -14.29 -1.72
C ALA A 4 -4.99 -12.84 -1.48
N ALA A 5 -5.76 -12.27 -2.40
CA ALA A 5 -6.33 -10.93 -2.25
C ALA A 5 -7.27 -10.86 -1.03
N GLU A 6 -8.09 -11.87 -0.80
CA GLU A 6 -8.96 -11.94 0.38
C GLU A 6 -8.18 -12.07 1.69
N ALA A 7 -7.08 -12.83 1.70
CA ALA A 7 -6.21 -12.94 2.87
C ALA A 7 -5.53 -11.60 3.19
N ILE A 8 -5.04 -10.89 2.17
CA ILE A 8 -4.43 -9.56 2.31
C ILE A 8 -5.48 -8.55 2.80
N ALA A 9 -6.65 -8.52 2.17
CA ALA A 9 -7.76 -7.64 2.56
C ALA A 9 -8.14 -7.80 4.04
N ARG A 10 -8.24 -9.05 4.52
CA ARG A 10 -8.51 -9.33 5.94
C ARG A 10 -7.37 -8.91 6.87
N ARG A 11 -6.12 -9.16 6.48
CA ARG A 11 -4.93 -8.82 7.26
C ARG A 11 -4.77 -7.30 7.40
N ASP A 12 -4.96 -6.59 6.30
CA ASP A 12 -4.65 -5.16 6.18
C ASP A 12 -5.88 -4.27 6.45
N GLY A 13 -7.07 -4.86 6.57
CA GLY A 13 -8.32 -4.15 6.83
C GLY A 13 -8.79 -3.30 5.65
N ILE A 14 -8.48 -3.71 4.42
CA ILE A 14 -8.78 -2.99 3.17
C ILE A 14 -9.80 -3.77 2.32
N ALA A 15 -10.36 -3.15 1.28
CA ALA A 15 -11.25 -3.85 0.37
C ALA A 15 -10.48 -4.88 -0.49
N VAL A 16 -11.16 -5.95 -0.88
CA VAL A 16 -10.55 -7.00 -1.72
C VAL A 16 -10.06 -6.45 -3.06
N GLY A 17 -10.76 -5.48 -3.64
CA GLY A 17 -10.32 -4.80 -4.87
C GLY A 17 -9.00 -4.07 -4.69
N ASP A 18 -8.81 -3.40 -3.56
CA ASP A 18 -7.57 -2.67 -3.24
C ASP A 18 -6.41 -3.64 -3.01
N ALA A 19 -6.68 -4.77 -2.34
CA ALA A 19 -5.71 -5.85 -2.19
C ALA A 19 -5.29 -6.45 -3.53
N VAL A 20 -6.19 -6.57 -4.51
CA VAL A 20 -5.84 -6.97 -5.88
C VAL A 20 -4.91 -5.95 -6.52
N THR A 21 -5.25 -4.66 -6.46
CA THR A 21 -4.41 -3.58 -6.98
C THR A 21 -3.00 -3.60 -6.38
N LYS A 22 -2.89 -3.83 -5.06
CA LYS A 22 -1.61 -3.96 -4.36
C LYS A 22 -0.78 -5.13 -4.89
N VAL A 23 -1.36 -6.33 -5.00
CA VAL A 23 -0.67 -7.53 -5.51
C VAL A 23 -0.13 -7.32 -6.92
N PHE A 24 -0.92 -6.73 -7.81
CA PHE A 24 -0.47 -6.46 -9.18
C PHE A 24 0.54 -5.30 -9.24
N GLY A 25 0.35 -4.27 -8.42
CA GLY A 25 1.30 -3.15 -8.32
C GLY A 25 2.69 -3.63 -7.91
N GLU A 26 2.78 -4.44 -6.85
CA GLU A 26 4.04 -5.04 -6.39
C GLU A 26 4.68 -5.94 -7.45
N ALA A 27 3.89 -6.82 -8.07
CA ALA A 27 4.40 -7.77 -9.07
C ALA A 27 4.90 -7.09 -10.36
N LEU A 28 4.31 -5.96 -10.74
CA LEU A 28 4.64 -5.22 -11.95
C LEU A 28 5.61 -4.05 -11.70
N GLY A 29 5.94 -3.77 -10.43
CA GLY A 29 6.78 -2.63 -10.05
C GLY A 29 6.10 -1.27 -10.23
N PHE A 30 4.76 -1.23 -10.19
CA PHE A 30 4.01 0.02 -10.23
C PHE A 30 3.82 0.62 -8.85
N ALA A 31 3.72 1.95 -8.80
CA ALA A 31 3.34 2.67 -7.59
C ALA A 31 1.95 2.21 -7.13
N ILE A 32 1.83 1.93 -5.83
CA ILE A 32 0.60 1.47 -5.20
C ILE A 32 -0.08 2.68 -4.57
N PRO A 33 -1.35 2.97 -4.90
CA PRO A 33 -2.06 4.08 -4.28
C PRO A 33 -2.21 3.92 -2.76
N ASP A 34 -2.14 5.02 -2.01
CA ASP A 34 -2.17 5.01 -0.53
C ASP A 34 -3.43 4.36 0.07
N TYR A 35 -4.56 4.48 -0.62
CA TYR A 35 -5.81 3.86 -0.18
C TYR A 35 -5.76 2.33 -0.24
N CYS A 36 -4.83 1.76 -1.01
CA CYS A 36 -4.56 0.31 -1.05
C CYS A 36 -3.60 -0.17 0.04
N LEU A 37 -2.99 0.74 0.79
CA LEU A 37 -2.02 0.41 1.82
C LEU A 37 -2.71 0.25 3.18
N SER A 38 -2.15 -0.59 4.04
CA SER A 38 -2.55 -0.66 5.44
C SER A 38 -2.14 0.63 6.18
N PRO A 39 -2.76 0.95 7.33
CA PRO A 39 -2.36 2.09 8.14
C PRO A 39 -0.86 2.08 8.52
N ARG A 40 -0.29 0.89 8.73
CA ARG A 40 1.13 0.71 9.06
C ARG A 40 2.03 1.04 7.87
N GLU A 41 1.66 0.62 6.67
CA GLU A 41 2.43 0.87 5.46
C GLU A 41 2.38 2.34 5.03
N ARG A 42 1.22 2.99 5.20
CA ARG A 42 1.11 4.45 5.01
C ARG A 42 2.04 5.22 5.93
N ALA A 43 2.15 4.80 7.20
CA ALA A 43 3.08 5.43 8.13
C ALA A 43 4.53 5.31 7.64
N THR A 44 4.94 4.14 7.17
CA THR A 44 6.30 3.92 6.65
C THR A 44 6.59 4.68 5.35
N GLN A 45 5.61 4.84 4.45
CA GLN A 45 5.81 5.64 3.24
C GLN A 45 5.96 7.14 3.53
N ASN A 46 5.15 7.68 4.44
CA ASN A 46 5.28 9.08 4.87
C ASN A 46 6.62 9.37 5.57
N GLU A 47 7.26 8.38 6.19
CA GLU A 47 8.59 8.53 6.79
C GLU A 47 9.73 8.53 5.75
N LEU A 48 9.51 7.93 4.57
CA LEU A 48 10.47 7.94 3.45
C LEU A 48 10.41 9.26 2.66
N GLU A 49 9.28 9.95 2.71
CA GLU A 49 9.14 11.33 2.25
C GLU A 49 9.69 12.27 3.32
N LEU A 50 11.02 12.44 3.39
CA LEU A 50 11.62 13.45 4.27
C LEU A 50 10.94 14.81 4.05
N PRO A 51 10.56 15.55 5.11
CA PRO A 51 10.02 16.89 4.95
C PRO A 51 11.04 17.76 4.23
N LEU A 52 10.65 18.31 3.08
CA LEU A 52 11.39 19.30 2.29
C LEU A 52 11.70 20.60 3.06
N ASP A 53 11.24 20.71 4.32
CA ASP A 53 11.31 21.90 5.16
C ASP A 53 12.67 22.12 5.87
N LYS A 54 13.73 21.39 5.48
CA LYS A 54 15.10 21.64 5.99
C LYS A 54 16.14 21.88 4.90
N ALA A 55 15.71 22.41 3.76
CA ALA A 55 16.59 22.94 2.73
C ALA A 55 16.26 24.41 2.44
N SER A 56 16.34 25.28 3.45
CA SER A 56 16.70 26.69 3.25
C SER A 56 17.12 27.38 4.53
#